data_AF-A0A537U0F6-F1
#
_entry.id   AF-A0A537U0F6-F1
#
_cell.length_a   1.000
_cell.length_b   1.000
_cell.length_c   1.000
_cell.angle_alpha   90.00
_cell.angle_beta   90.00
_cell.angle_gamma   90.00
#
_symmetry.space_group_name_H-M   'P 1'
#
loop_
_entity.id
_entity.type
_entity.pdbx_description
1 polymer ?
#
loop_
_entity_poly.entity_id
_entity_poly.type
_entity_poly.pdbx_seq_one_letter_code
_entity_poly.pdbx_strand_id
1 'polypeptide(L)' 'AVPAKTPRAIVEKLHAETAKALAVPAVQERLATFGVEPMAMTVEAFGKFYRDDVAAIVKLARDVNIAATN' A
#
# COMPACT_ATOMS: atom_id res chain seq x y z
N ALA A 1 -5.71 1.60 4.89
CA ALA A 1 -5.08 2.75 5.57
C ALA A 1 -5.74 2.96 6.94
N VAL A 2 -5.03 3.58 7.89
CA VAL A 2 -5.58 3.97 9.20
C VAL A 2 -5.67 5.50 9.28
N PRO A 3 -6.46 6.08 10.20
CA PRO A 3 -6.47 7.53 10.42
C PRO A 3 -5.08 8.11 10.68
N ALA A 4 -4.81 9.32 10.20
CA ALA A 4 -3.48 9.94 10.26
C ALA A 4 -2.92 10.09 11.69
N LYS A 5 -3.79 10.16 12.70
CA LYS A 5 -3.41 10.31 14.12
C LYS A 5 -3.36 9.00 14.89
N THR A 6 -3.47 7.84 14.22
CA THR A 6 -3.34 6.55 14.89
C THR A 6 -1.95 6.44 15.54
N PRO A 7 -1.87 6.12 16.85
CA PRO A 7 -0.60 5.94 17.55
C PRO A 7 0.34 4.96 16.85
N ARG A 8 1.64 5.30 16.84
CA ARG A 8 2.67 4.53 16.14
C ARG A 8 2.67 3.03 16.51
N ALA A 9 2.55 2.72 17.80
CA ALA A 9 2.52 1.34 18.28
C ALA A 9 1.37 0.50 17.70
N ILE A 10 0.21 1.12 17.43
CA ILE A 10 -0.93 0.43 16.81
C ILE A 10 -0.65 0.14 15.33
N VAL A 11 -0.04 1.11 14.62
CA VAL A 11 0.37 0.93 13.22
C VAL A 11 1.38 -0.21 13.10
N GLU A 12 2.37 -0.25 13.97
CA GLU A 12 3.39 -1.30 14.00
C GLU A 12 2.80 -2.67 14.30
N LYS A 13 1.88 -2.77 15.28
CA LYS A 13 1.18 -4.02 15.58
C LYS A 13 0.39 -4.52 14.37
N LEU A 14 -0.38 -3.63 13.73
CA LEU A 14 -1.15 -4.00 12.54
C LEU A 14 -0.24 -4.47 11.40
N HIS A 15 0.88 -3.78 11.17
CA HIS A 15 1.86 -4.17 10.18
C HIS A 15 2.45 -5.56 10.47
N ALA A 16 2.82 -5.83 11.72
CA ALA A 16 3.38 -7.12 12.12
C ALA A 16 2.38 -8.27 11.91
N GLU A 17 1.11 -8.10 12.31
CA GLU A 17 0.09 -9.13 12.08
C GLU A 17 -0.24 -9.31 10.60
N THR A 18 -0.21 -8.22 9.80
CA THR A 18 -0.38 -8.30 8.35
C THR A 18 0.75 -9.09 7.71
N ALA A 19 2.01 -8.85 8.11
CA ALA A 19 3.16 -9.58 7.61
C ALA A 19 3.07 -11.09 7.93
N LYS A 20 2.62 -11.44 9.14
CA LYS A 20 2.37 -12.83 9.51
C LYS A 20 1.27 -13.47 8.65
N ALA A 21 0.17 -12.76 8.42
CA ALA A 21 -0.93 -13.26 7.59
C ALA A 21 -0.47 -13.51 6.14
N LEU A 22 0.35 -12.62 5.57
CA LEU A 22 0.92 -12.80 4.23
C LEU A 22 1.91 -13.96 4.13
N ALA A 23 2.46 -14.45 5.25
CA ALA A 23 3.30 -15.64 5.29
C ALA A 23 2.50 -16.95 5.36
N VAL A 24 1.18 -16.89 5.55
CA VAL A 24 0.32 -18.08 5.60
C VAL A 24 0.10 -18.61 4.16
N PRO A 25 0.42 -19.89 3.86
CA PRO A 25 0.31 -20.42 2.49
C PRO A 25 -1.09 -20.28 1.88
N ALA A 26 -2.14 -20.58 2.64
CA ALA A 26 -3.52 -20.43 2.17
C ALA A 26 -3.89 -18.98 1.79
N VAL A 27 -3.27 -17.99 2.44
CA VAL A 27 -3.45 -16.57 2.09
C VAL A 27 -2.72 -16.25 0.79
N GLN A 28 -1.49 -16.73 0.63
CA GLN A 28 -0.70 -16.55 -0.60
C GLN A 28 -1.39 -17.18 -1.81
N GLU A 29 -1.86 -18.42 -1.68
CA GLU A 29 -2.61 -19.12 -2.72
C GLU A 29 -3.86 -18.33 -3.13
N ARG A 30 -4.61 -17.81 -2.15
CA ARG A 30 -5.80 -17.01 -2.43
C ARG A 30 -5.46 -15.70 -3.15
N LEU A 31 -4.41 -14.99 -2.73
CA LEU A 31 -3.96 -13.77 -3.40
C LEU A 31 -3.48 -14.05 -4.83
N ALA A 32 -2.78 -15.17 -5.04
CA ALA A 32 -2.34 -15.61 -6.37
C ALA A 32 -3.53 -15.84 -7.32
N THR A 33 -4.67 -16.34 -6.84
CA THR A 33 -5.89 -16.46 -7.68
C THR A 33 -6.42 -15.12 -8.21
N PHE A 34 -6.07 -14.01 -7.55
CA PHE A 34 -6.40 -12.66 -8.00
C PHE A 34 -5.28 -11.99 -8.81
N GLY A 35 -4.19 -12.72 -9.10
CA GLY A 35 -3.00 -12.15 -9.74
C GLY A 35 -2.25 -11.16 -8.83
N VAL A 36 -2.44 -11.24 -7.51
CA VAL A 36 -1.80 -10.34 -6.55
C VAL A 36 -0.52 -10.97 -6.02
N GLU A 37 0.59 -10.24 -6.17
CA GLU A 37 1.88 -10.60 -5.59
C GLU A 37 2.13 -9.78 -4.32
N PRO A 38 2.33 -10.43 -3.15
CA PRO A 38 2.63 -9.71 -1.92
C PRO A 38 3.97 -8.97 -2.00
N MET A 39 3.96 -7.68 -1.69
CA MET A 39 5.17 -6.87 -1.56
C MET A 39 5.44 -6.57 -0.08
N ALA A 40 6.38 -7.30 0.52
CA ALA A 40 6.81 -7.03 1.88
C ALA A 40 7.65 -5.75 1.92
N MET A 41 7.23 -4.77 2.72
CA MET A 41 7.93 -3.51 2.93
C MET A 41 7.70 -3.00 4.34
N THR A 42 8.60 -2.15 4.86
CA THR A 42 8.40 -1.49 6.16
C THR A 42 7.31 -0.43 6.08
N VAL A 43 6.81 0.00 7.25
CA VAL A 43 5.82 1.08 7.35
C VAL A 43 6.34 2.38 6.70
N GLU A 44 7.61 2.70 6.93
CA GLU A 44 8.27 3.88 6.36
C GLU A 44 8.41 3.77 4.84
N ALA A 45 8.82 2.59 4.36
CA ALA A 45 8.97 2.32 2.94
C ALA A 45 7.64 2.43 2.21
N PHE A 46 6.55 1.89 2.79
CA PHE A 46 5.20 2.06 2.25
C PHE A 46 4.79 3.53 2.18
N GLY A 47 5.06 4.30 3.24
CA GLY A 47 4.78 5.74 3.25
C GLY A 47 5.54 6.50 2.17
N LYS A 48 6.80 6.14 1.90
CA LYS A 48 7.59 6.71 0.80
C LYS A 48 7.01 6.31 -0.55
N PHE A 49 6.80 5.01 -0.77
CA PHE A 49 6.24 4.47 -2.00
C PHE A 49 4.94 5.19 -2.38
N TYR A 50 4.01 5.33 -1.43
CA TYR A 50 2.73 5.98 -1.69
C TYR A 50 2.89 7.46 -2.11
N ARG A 51 3.79 8.21 -1.46
CA ARG A 51 4.04 9.62 -1.83
C ARG A 51 4.64 9.74 -3.23
N ASP A 52 5.57 8.86 -3.56
CA ASP A 52 6.22 8.85 -4.87
C ASP A 52 5.24 8.46 -5.98
N ASP A 53 4.41 7.44 -5.73
CA ASP A 53 3.39 6.98 -6.67
C ASP A 53 2.35 8.06 -6.95
N VAL A 54 1.83 8.72 -5.90
CA VAL A 54 0.92 9.86 -6.07
C VAL A 54 1.57 10.98 -6.90
N ALA A 55 2.83 11.32 -6.62
CA ALA A 55 3.55 12.35 -7.38
C ALA A 55 3.71 11.97 -8.86
N ALA A 56 4.03 10.69 -9.14
CA ALA A 56 4.18 10.17 -10.50
C ALA A 56 2.86 10.19 -11.27
N ILE A 57 1.77 9.69 -10.66
CA ILE A 57 0.44 9.67 -11.27
C ILE A 57 -0.06 11.10 -11.55
N VAL A 58 0.14 12.02 -10.60
CA VAL A 58 -0.24 13.42 -10.76
C VAL A 58 0.58 14.11 -11.87
N LYS A 59 1.86 13.77 -12.03
CA LYS A 59 2.66 14.23 -13.16
C LYS A 59 2.11 13.69 -14.48
N LEU A 60 1.88 12.37 -14.56
CA LEU A 60 1.36 11.72 -15.75
C LEU A 60 0.03 12.34 -16.19
N ALA A 61 -0.92 12.53 -15.27
CA ALA A 61 -2.21 13.13 -15.55
C ALA A 61 -2.09 14.52 -16.21
N ARG A 62 -1.15 15.36 -15.72
CA ARG A 62 -0.86 16.66 -16.34
C ARG A 62 -0.25 16.52 -17.72
N ASP A 63 0.73 15.63 -17.88
CA ASP A 63 1.42 15.41 -19.15
C ASP A 63 0.44 14.97 -20.26
N VAL A 64 -0.63 14.23 -19.90
CA VAL A 64 -1.66 13.76 -20.84
C VAL A 64 -2.95 14.60 -20.83
N ASN A 65 -2.94 15.78 -20.20
CA ASN A 65 -4.09 16.70 -20.13
C ASN A 65 -5.39 16.10 -19.53
N ILE A 66 -5.27 15.17 -18.59
CA ILE A 66 -6.40 14.67 -17.81
C ILE A 66 -6.69 15.65 -16.67
N ALA A 67 -7.89 16.23 -16.66
CA ALA A 67 -8.40 17.08 -15.60
C ALA A 67 -9.51 16.37 -14.82
N ALA A 68 -9.63 16.69 -13.52
CA ALA A 68 -10.75 16.22 -12.71
C ALA A 68 -12.06 16.80 -13.29
N THR A 69 -12.96 15.92 -13.73
CA THR A 69 -14.35 16.28 -14.03
C THR A 69 -15.15 16.14 -12.74
N ASN A 70 -15.72 17.25 -12.28
CA ASN A 70 -16.66 17.28 -11.15
C ASN A 70 -17.97 16.55 -11.48
#